data_AF-H1UXB6-F1
#
_entry.id   AF-H1UXB6-F1
#
_cell.length_a   1.000
_cell.length_b   1.000
_cell.length_c   1.000
_cell.angle_alpha   90.00
_cell.angle_beta   90.00
_cell.angle_gamma   90.00
#
_symmetry.space_group_name_H-M   'P 1'
#
loop_
_entity.id
_entity.type
_entity.pdbx_description
1 polymer ?
#
loop_
_entity_poly.entity_id
_entity_poly.type
_entity_poly.pdbx_seq_one_letter_code
_entity_poly.pdbx_strand_id
1 'polypeptide(L)'
;MLVEDAPEDEGQGSPRQTYNFAPGYHGVVYRADVPDRGAGHRREHKGDDEQEKTATTSGAAASEPPREDDKVRYKMQSMQWGLIPFWTKRDPGYSTLSKTINCRDDSLSTPGGMWSTMKAGKRCIIVAQGFYEWLKNGKEKMPHFVKRKDGQLMCFAGLWDCVQYEDADVKRYTYTIITTDSNKQLRFLHDRMPVILNPGSREIRTWLDPKRHEWSKELQDLLKPFDGELDCYPVSKEVGKVGNNSPSFIIPVASKENKSNIANFFANASAKQTLKEESRAEPVVETNVEVEHSQEDKKQPVPEIIAKAAADADGQVTKTGIKREAAEPNLDEEPPRKLPSKTRQSRTSATSNGSKSPVKPKDGTQKITKFFANSA
;
A
#
# COMPACT_ATOMS: atom_id res chain seq x y z
N MET A 1 -21.24 1.89 2.43
CA MET A 1 -22.20 1.24 3.34
C MET A 1 -21.66 1.41 4.74
N LEU A 2 -22.48 1.25 5.78
CA LEU A 2 -21.98 1.33 7.15
C LEU A 2 -21.07 0.11 7.46
N VAL A 3 -20.16 0.31 8.40
CA VAL A 3 -19.34 -0.71 9.04
C VAL A 3 -19.96 -0.96 10.42
N GLU A 4 -20.07 -2.21 10.83
CA GLU A 4 -20.57 -2.57 12.16
C GLU A 4 -19.41 -2.77 13.15
N ASP A 5 -18.42 -3.60 12.79
CA ASP A 5 -17.20 -3.80 13.61
C ASP A 5 -15.93 -3.23 12.94
N ALA A 6 -15.00 -2.77 13.77
CA ALA A 6 -13.64 -2.37 13.38
C ALA A 6 -12.60 -3.08 14.27
N PRO A 7 -11.35 -3.30 13.79
CA PRO A 7 -10.29 -3.87 14.60
C PRO A 7 -9.74 -2.85 15.62
N GLU A 8 -9.10 -3.33 16.67
CA GLU A 8 -8.29 -2.51 17.58
C GLU A 8 -7.02 -2.01 16.87
N ASP A 9 -6.60 -0.77 17.16
CA ASP A 9 -5.42 -0.12 16.56
C ASP A 9 -4.09 -0.57 17.20
N GLU A 10 -4.12 -1.13 18.42
CA GLU A 10 -2.94 -1.60 19.16
C GLU A 10 -2.92 -3.13 19.32
N GLY A 11 -1.75 -3.69 19.63
CA GLY A 11 -1.59 -5.11 19.95
C GLY A 11 -1.08 -6.02 18.81
N GLN A 12 -1.00 -7.32 19.10
CA GLN A 12 -0.41 -8.32 18.22
C GLN A 12 -1.30 -8.58 16.99
N GLY A 13 -0.96 -7.97 15.86
CA GLY A 13 -1.71 -8.09 14.61
C GLY A 13 -2.68 -6.94 14.33
N SER A 14 -2.57 -5.81 15.04
CA SER A 14 -3.32 -4.60 14.71
C SER A 14 -2.96 -4.04 13.32
N PRO A 15 -3.82 -3.20 12.70
CA PRO A 15 -3.57 -2.67 11.37
C PRO A 15 -2.39 -1.69 11.36
N ARG A 16 -1.37 -1.96 10.53
CA ARG A 16 -0.17 -1.12 10.45
C ARG A 16 -0.40 0.10 9.56
N GLN A 17 -0.58 1.27 10.16
CA GLN A 17 -0.51 2.55 9.45
C GLN A 17 0.93 2.82 8.99
N THR A 18 1.17 2.92 7.68
CA THR A 18 2.51 3.17 7.11
C THR A 18 2.39 3.71 5.68
N TYR A 19 3.28 4.65 5.32
CA TYR A 19 3.46 5.10 3.93
C TYR A 19 4.17 4.05 3.06
N ASN A 20 4.78 3.03 3.68
CA ASN A 20 5.44 1.91 3.02
C ASN A 20 4.81 0.60 3.53
N PHE A 21 3.72 0.18 2.92
CA PHE A 21 3.02 -1.06 3.28
C PHE A 21 3.55 -2.22 2.44
N ALA A 22 3.96 -3.31 3.10
CA ALA A 22 4.67 -4.42 2.48
C ALA A 22 4.01 -5.78 2.81
N PRO A 23 4.25 -6.82 2.00
CA PRO A 23 3.82 -8.19 2.29
C PRO A 23 4.20 -8.65 3.70
N GLY A 24 3.31 -9.42 4.33
CA GLY A 24 3.45 -9.86 5.72
C GLY A 24 3.01 -8.84 6.78
N TYR A 25 2.73 -7.58 6.41
CA TYR A 25 2.11 -6.62 7.33
C TYR A 25 0.61 -6.86 7.45
N HIS A 26 0.05 -6.47 8.59
CA HIS A 26 -1.39 -6.50 8.86
C HIS A 26 -2.02 -5.17 8.42
N GLY A 27 -3.16 -5.23 7.72
CA GLY A 27 -3.85 -4.06 7.17
C GLY A 27 -5.37 -4.19 7.28
N VAL A 28 -6.06 -3.05 7.15
CA VAL A 28 -7.52 -3.00 7.25
C VAL A 28 -8.16 -3.55 5.97
N VAL A 29 -8.94 -4.63 6.12
CA VAL A 29 -9.70 -5.27 5.04
C VAL A 29 -11.19 -5.12 5.31
N TYR A 30 -11.93 -4.56 4.35
CA TYR A 30 -13.38 -4.43 4.41
C TYR A 30 -14.06 -5.63 3.73
N ARG A 31 -15.02 -6.26 4.42
CA ARG A 31 -15.68 -7.49 3.96
C ARG A 31 -17.09 -7.63 4.54
N ALA A 32 -17.92 -8.45 3.89
CA ALA A 32 -19.15 -8.94 4.53
C ALA A 32 -18.79 -9.81 5.74
N ASP A 33 -19.60 -9.71 6.79
CA ASP A 33 -19.49 -10.63 7.92
C ASP A 33 -20.12 -11.97 7.56
N VAL A 34 -19.28 -13.00 7.58
CA VAL A 34 -19.60 -14.41 7.23
C VAL A 34 -18.63 -15.32 7.98
N PRO A 35 -18.99 -16.59 8.25
CA PRO A 35 -18.10 -17.55 8.91
C PRO A 35 -16.76 -17.73 8.19
N ASP A 36 -15.74 -18.20 8.90
CA ASP A 36 -14.36 -18.35 8.41
C ASP A 36 -14.23 -19.24 7.16
N ARG A 37 -15.20 -20.14 6.93
CA ARG A 37 -15.31 -20.95 5.72
C ARG A 37 -15.75 -20.16 4.46
N GLY A 38 -16.12 -18.90 4.62
CA GLY A 38 -16.75 -18.06 3.60
C GLY A 38 -18.28 -18.12 3.62
N ALA A 39 -18.88 -17.33 2.73
CA ALA A 39 -20.30 -17.34 2.45
C ALA A 39 -20.78 -18.68 1.84
N GLY A 40 -22.07 -18.98 2.02
CA GLY A 40 -22.72 -20.17 1.47
C GLY A 40 -22.98 -21.31 2.47
N HIS A 41 -23.77 -22.28 2.02
CA HIS A 41 -24.15 -23.45 2.82
C HIS A 41 -22.94 -24.33 3.14
N ARG A 42 -23.04 -25.09 4.24
CA ARG A 42 -22.13 -26.22 4.47
C ARG A 42 -22.44 -27.25 3.39
N ARG A 43 -21.49 -27.51 2.49
CA ARG A 43 -21.53 -28.77 1.72
C ARG A 43 -21.24 -29.87 2.73
N GLU A 44 -22.30 -30.46 3.25
CA GLU A 44 -22.21 -31.73 3.96
C GLU A 44 -21.76 -32.76 2.93
N HIS A 45 -20.55 -33.28 3.11
CA HIS A 45 -20.20 -34.54 2.51
C HIS A 45 -21.12 -35.58 3.13
N LYS A 46 -22.16 -35.98 2.38
CA LYS A 46 -22.61 -37.36 2.47
C LYS A 46 -21.40 -38.20 2.07
N GLY A 47 -20.84 -38.92 3.04
CA GLY A 47 -19.99 -40.06 2.73
C GLY A 47 -20.88 -41.14 2.13
N ASP A 48 -20.36 -41.84 1.13
CA ASP A 48 -20.99 -43.05 0.61
C ASP A 48 -20.70 -44.22 1.58
N ASP A 49 -21.35 -44.19 2.74
CA ASP A 49 -21.46 -45.34 3.66
C ASP A 49 -22.90 -45.87 3.58
N GLU A 50 -23.04 -47.17 3.28
CA GLU A 50 -24.34 -47.78 3.04
C GLU A 50 -25.10 -48.14 4.33
N GLN A 51 -26.40 -47.89 4.29
CA GLN A 51 -27.46 -48.67 4.93
C GLN A 51 -27.25 -49.13 6.40
N GLU A 52 -27.85 -48.39 7.34
CA GLU A 52 -28.69 -49.05 8.35
C GLU A 52 -30.07 -48.39 8.44
N LYS A 53 -31.12 -49.22 8.45
CA LYS A 53 -32.52 -48.77 8.54
C LYS A 53 -33.00 -48.82 9.98
N THR A 54 -33.23 -47.65 10.58
CA THR A 54 -34.25 -47.52 11.63
C THR A 54 -35.23 -46.41 11.24
N ALA A 55 -36.52 -46.70 11.35
CA ALA A 55 -37.59 -45.79 10.93
C ALA A 55 -38.48 -45.47 12.14
N THR A 56 -38.33 -44.26 12.69
CA THR A 56 -39.13 -43.83 13.83
C THR A 56 -39.45 -42.34 13.77
N THR A 57 -40.75 -42.03 13.80
CA THR A 57 -41.37 -40.75 14.16
C THR A 57 -40.91 -39.47 13.43
N SER A 58 -41.85 -38.90 12.67
CA SER A 58 -41.82 -37.55 12.13
C SER A 58 -41.77 -36.48 13.24
N GLY A 59 -40.58 -36.09 13.67
CA GLY A 59 -40.36 -34.79 14.29
C GLY A 59 -40.32 -33.71 13.21
N ALA A 60 -41.31 -32.82 13.18
CA ALA A 60 -41.26 -31.65 12.30
C ALA A 60 -40.13 -30.72 12.77
N ALA A 61 -38.96 -30.80 12.14
CA ALA A 61 -37.88 -29.87 12.36
C ALA A 61 -38.37 -28.47 11.97
N ALA A 62 -38.70 -27.66 12.98
CA ALA A 62 -39.10 -26.27 12.76
C ALA A 62 -37.95 -25.55 12.07
N SER A 63 -38.14 -25.20 10.79
CA SER A 63 -37.31 -24.21 10.13
C SER A 63 -37.34 -22.96 10.99
N GLU A 64 -36.19 -22.49 11.48
CA GLU A 64 -36.13 -21.20 12.16
C GLU A 64 -36.84 -20.16 11.28
N PRO A 65 -37.76 -19.34 11.85
CA PRO A 65 -38.39 -18.29 11.07
C PRO A 65 -37.29 -17.39 10.49
N PRO A 66 -37.45 -16.89 9.26
CA PRO A 66 -36.45 -16.00 8.64
C PRO A 66 -36.25 -14.79 9.56
N ARG A 67 -35.05 -14.70 10.14
CA ARG A 67 -34.71 -13.67 11.11
C ARG A 67 -34.86 -12.30 10.45
N GLU A 68 -35.38 -11.32 11.19
CA GLU A 68 -35.88 -10.02 10.69
C GLU A 68 -34.79 -9.05 10.17
N ASP A 69 -33.61 -9.57 9.84
CA ASP A 69 -32.37 -8.86 9.59
C ASP A 69 -31.71 -9.38 8.29
N ASP A 70 -32.48 -9.42 7.18
CA ASP A 70 -32.03 -9.85 5.83
C ASP A 70 -31.03 -8.86 5.17
N LYS A 71 -30.39 -8.03 5.99
CA LYS A 71 -29.46 -6.96 5.64
C LYS A 71 -28.04 -7.50 5.77
N VAL A 72 -27.26 -7.40 4.70
CA VAL A 72 -25.85 -7.81 4.74
C VAL A 72 -25.08 -6.92 5.73
N ARG A 73 -24.54 -7.56 6.77
CA ARG A 73 -23.64 -6.95 7.75
C ARG A 73 -22.21 -6.89 7.20
N TYR A 74 -21.47 -5.83 7.50
CA TYR A 74 -20.11 -5.63 7.01
C TYR A 74 -19.18 -5.16 8.12
N LYS A 75 -17.94 -5.68 8.11
CA LYS A 75 -16.90 -5.30 9.07
C LYS A 75 -15.59 -4.92 8.41
N MET A 76 -14.84 -4.09 9.11
CA MET A 76 -13.41 -3.94 8.91
C MET A 76 -12.69 -4.97 9.79
N GLN A 77 -11.68 -5.63 9.24
CA GLN A 77 -10.92 -6.66 9.95
C GLN A 77 -9.43 -6.49 9.65
N SER A 78 -8.58 -6.59 10.67
CA SER A 78 -7.14 -6.66 10.46
C SER A 78 -6.77 -8.02 9.86
N MET A 79 -6.01 -8.02 8.76
CA MET A 79 -5.57 -9.24 8.07
C MET A 79 -4.14 -9.08 7.54
N GLN A 80 -3.38 -10.17 7.47
CA GLN A 80 -2.02 -10.18 6.92
C GLN A 80 -2.01 -10.21 5.38
N TRP A 81 -1.19 -9.37 4.73
CA TRP A 81 -1.02 -9.41 3.28
C TRP A 81 -0.13 -10.57 2.83
N GLY A 82 -0.62 -11.38 1.89
CA GLY A 82 -0.07 -12.67 1.48
C GLY A 82 -0.99 -13.77 1.96
N LEU A 83 -1.78 -14.35 1.07
CA LEU A 83 -2.82 -15.32 1.46
C LEU A 83 -2.21 -16.66 1.85
N ILE A 84 -2.65 -17.21 2.97
CA ILE A 84 -2.33 -18.57 3.44
C ILE A 84 -3.62 -19.39 3.44
N PRO A 85 -3.77 -20.39 2.54
CA PRO A 85 -4.98 -21.21 2.49
C PRO A 85 -5.24 -22.01 3.77
N PHE A 86 -6.50 -22.23 4.13
CA PHE A 86 -6.90 -22.90 5.37
C PHE A 86 -6.33 -24.33 5.54
N TRP A 87 -5.96 -25.01 4.46
CA TRP A 87 -5.34 -26.35 4.47
C TRP A 87 -3.82 -26.33 4.69
N THR A 88 -3.22 -25.17 4.95
CA THR A 88 -1.78 -25.04 5.15
C THR A 88 -1.41 -25.50 6.55
N LYS A 89 -0.74 -26.67 6.68
CA LYS A 89 -0.48 -27.32 7.97
C LYS A 89 0.54 -26.62 8.89
N ARG A 90 1.44 -25.81 8.34
CA ARG A 90 2.52 -25.11 9.07
C ARG A 90 2.82 -23.78 8.40
N ASP A 91 3.38 -22.83 9.14
CA ASP A 91 3.78 -21.53 8.60
C ASP A 91 4.62 -21.69 7.32
N PRO A 92 4.16 -21.18 6.16
CA PRO A 92 4.79 -21.43 4.87
C PRO A 92 6.02 -20.52 4.62
N GLY A 93 6.29 -19.56 5.50
CA GLY A 93 7.42 -18.65 5.44
C GLY A 93 7.35 -17.60 4.33
N TYR A 94 8.15 -16.54 4.47
CA TYR A 94 8.09 -15.34 3.62
C TYR A 94 8.25 -15.62 2.12
N SER A 95 9.08 -16.60 1.73
CA SER A 95 9.30 -16.99 0.32
C SER A 95 8.05 -17.57 -0.36
N THR A 96 7.23 -18.30 0.41
CA THR A 96 5.95 -18.84 -0.09
C THR A 96 4.87 -17.77 -0.03
N LEU A 97 4.80 -17.02 1.08
CA LEU A 97 3.89 -15.90 1.28
C LEU A 97 4.00 -14.84 0.17
N SER A 98 5.23 -14.58 -0.30
CA SER A 98 5.51 -13.66 -1.41
C SER A 98 4.86 -14.07 -2.73
N LYS A 99 4.47 -15.34 -2.90
CA LYS A 99 3.81 -15.85 -4.12
C LYS A 99 2.29 -15.69 -4.08
N THR A 100 1.71 -15.40 -2.92
CA THR A 100 0.26 -15.29 -2.70
C THR A 100 -0.19 -13.86 -2.34
N ILE A 101 0.71 -12.87 -2.42
CA ILE A 101 0.40 -11.44 -2.22
C ILE A 101 -0.61 -10.90 -3.25
N ASN A 102 -0.52 -11.42 -4.48
CA ASN A 102 -1.37 -11.06 -5.60
C ASN A 102 -1.99 -12.32 -6.24
N CYS A 103 -3.23 -12.20 -6.66
CA CYS A 103 -3.94 -13.12 -7.53
C CYS A 103 -4.07 -12.49 -8.93
N ARG A 104 -4.17 -13.30 -9.99
CA ARG A 104 -4.47 -12.82 -11.34
C ARG A 104 -5.93 -13.13 -11.69
N ASP A 105 -6.64 -12.17 -12.25
CA ASP A 105 -7.98 -12.31 -12.82
C ASP A 105 -8.15 -13.52 -13.76
N ASP A 106 -7.17 -13.80 -14.63
CA ASP A 106 -7.13 -14.99 -15.49
C ASP A 106 -7.23 -16.30 -14.68
N SER A 107 -6.55 -16.36 -13.54
CA SER A 107 -6.48 -17.51 -12.64
C SER A 107 -7.75 -17.68 -11.79
N LEU A 108 -8.71 -16.77 -11.93
CA LEU A 108 -10.06 -16.88 -11.38
C LEU A 108 -11.09 -17.31 -12.43
N SER A 109 -10.79 -17.18 -13.73
CA SER A 109 -11.69 -17.62 -14.80
C SER A 109 -11.86 -19.14 -14.88
N THR A 110 -10.81 -19.90 -14.52
CA THR A 110 -10.80 -21.37 -14.60
C THR A 110 -11.35 -22.03 -13.33
N PRO A 111 -12.04 -23.19 -13.43
CA PRO A 111 -12.34 -24.04 -12.28
C PRO A 111 -11.06 -24.64 -11.66
N GLY A 112 -11.08 -24.88 -10.35
CA GLY A 112 -9.95 -25.48 -9.62
C GLY A 112 -8.88 -24.47 -9.20
N GLY A 113 -7.66 -24.96 -8.93
CA GLY A 113 -6.54 -24.15 -8.45
C GLY A 113 -6.70 -23.63 -7.01
N MET A 114 -5.64 -22.99 -6.50
CA MET A 114 -5.54 -22.51 -5.11
C MET A 114 -6.68 -21.54 -4.71
N TRP A 115 -7.21 -20.76 -5.63
CA TRP A 115 -8.16 -19.68 -5.33
C TRP A 115 -9.64 -20.11 -5.31
N SER A 116 -9.96 -21.36 -5.67
CA SER A 116 -11.36 -21.76 -5.95
C SER A 116 -12.30 -21.66 -4.75
N THR A 117 -11.84 -21.96 -3.53
CA THR A 117 -12.65 -21.83 -2.31
C THR A 117 -12.83 -20.37 -1.90
N MET A 118 -11.81 -19.52 -2.09
CA MET A 118 -11.88 -18.12 -1.70
C MET A 118 -12.70 -17.27 -2.69
N LYS A 119 -12.60 -17.52 -4.00
CA LYS A 119 -13.37 -16.76 -5.00
C LYS A 119 -14.88 -16.97 -4.86
N ALA A 120 -15.30 -18.17 -4.44
CA ALA A 120 -16.69 -18.53 -4.20
C ALA A 120 -17.32 -17.72 -3.05
N GLY A 121 -16.68 -17.65 -1.87
CA GLY A 121 -17.30 -17.10 -0.65
C GLY A 121 -16.42 -16.24 0.26
N LYS A 122 -15.15 -15.98 -0.08
CA LYS A 122 -14.19 -15.21 0.72
C LYS A 122 -13.62 -14.01 -0.04
N ARG A 123 -14.51 -13.16 -0.54
CA ARG A 123 -14.16 -11.91 -1.24
C ARG A 123 -14.07 -10.74 -0.25
N CYS A 124 -13.17 -9.79 -0.52
CA CYS A 124 -12.95 -8.60 0.30
C CYS A 124 -12.49 -7.38 -0.53
N ILE A 125 -12.40 -6.23 0.13
CA ILE A 125 -11.82 -4.98 -0.37
C ILE A 125 -10.65 -4.58 0.51
N ILE A 126 -9.50 -4.27 -0.10
CA ILE A 126 -8.34 -3.69 0.57
C ILE A 126 -8.36 -2.17 0.32
N VAL A 127 -8.19 -1.38 1.37
CA VAL A 127 -8.24 0.09 1.29
C VAL A 127 -6.83 0.69 1.37
N ALA A 128 -6.49 1.61 0.47
CA ALA A 128 -5.20 2.31 0.45
C ALA A 128 -5.30 3.73 -0.13
N GLN A 129 -4.30 4.59 0.12
CA GLN A 129 -4.19 5.89 -0.57
C GLN A 129 -3.70 5.76 -2.02
N GLY A 130 -3.03 4.66 -2.33
CA GLY A 130 -2.38 4.39 -3.62
C GLY A 130 -1.53 3.13 -3.53
N PHE A 131 -0.72 2.86 -4.55
CA PHE A 131 0.25 1.76 -4.55
C PHE A 131 1.57 2.20 -5.20
N TYR A 132 2.65 1.45 -4.95
CA TYR A 132 3.94 1.64 -5.61
C TYR A 132 4.14 0.61 -6.72
N GLU A 133 4.75 1.03 -7.82
CA GLU A 133 5.26 0.12 -8.86
C GLU A 133 6.56 0.69 -9.45
N TRP A 134 7.45 -0.18 -9.93
CA TRP A 134 8.82 0.15 -10.30
C TRP A 134 9.03 0.09 -11.82
N LEU A 135 9.24 1.26 -12.43
CA LEU A 135 9.65 1.37 -13.83
C LEU A 135 11.04 0.73 -13.98
N LYS A 136 11.13 -0.31 -14.82
CA LYS A 136 12.35 -1.10 -15.06
C LYS A 136 13.12 -0.46 -16.23
N ASN A 137 14.21 0.25 -15.94
CA ASN A 137 15.11 0.80 -16.96
C ASN A 137 16.43 0.02 -16.98
N GLY A 138 16.47 -1.07 -17.74
CA GLY A 138 17.59 -2.00 -17.74
C GLY A 138 17.82 -2.64 -16.37
N LYS A 139 18.92 -2.29 -15.71
CA LYS A 139 19.23 -2.73 -14.33
C LYS A 139 18.64 -1.82 -13.24
N GLU A 140 18.25 -0.60 -13.59
CA GLU A 140 17.71 0.36 -12.64
C GLU A 140 16.20 0.19 -12.47
N LYS A 141 15.70 0.47 -11.25
CA LYS A 141 14.27 0.48 -10.92
C LYS A 141 13.90 1.83 -10.32
N MET A 142 12.99 2.55 -10.96
CA MET A 142 12.49 3.83 -10.47
C MET A 142 11.09 3.67 -9.88
N PRO A 143 10.91 3.75 -8.54
CA PRO A 143 9.60 3.66 -7.93
C PRO A 143 8.74 4.84 -8.37
N HIS A 144 7.51 4.53 -8.76
CA HIS A 144 6.43 5.49 -8.95
C HIS A 144 5.35 5.21 -7.91
N PHE A 145 4.70 6.26 -7.43
CA PHE A 145 3.46 6.13 -6.64
C PHE A 145 2.27 6.40 -7.56
N VAL A 146 1.25 5.56 -7.44
CA VAL A 146 0.02 5.61 -8.23
C VAL A 146 -1.17 5.80 -7.29
N LYS A 147 -1.88 6.92 -7.46
CA LYS A 147 -3.08 7.29 -6.67
C LYS A 147 -4.24 7.68 -7.60
N ARG A 148 -5.46 7.73 -7.07
CA ARG A 148 -6.58 8.28 -7.84
C ARG A 148 -6.43 9.80 -7.97
N LYS A 149 -6.69 10.32 -9.18
CA LYS A 149 -6.63 11.76 -9.46
C LYS A 149 -7.77 12.54 -8.79
N ASP A 150 -8.91 11.87 -8.56
CA ASP A 150 -10.05 12.41 -7.82
C ASP A 150 -9.86 12.49 -6.29
N GLY A 151 -8.69 12.09 -5.78
CA GLY A 151 -8.35 12.14 -4.35
C GLY A 151 -9.05 11.10 -3.48
N GLN A 152 -9.91 10.23 -4.04
CA GLN A 152 -10.53 9.15 -3.28
C GLN A 152 -9.51 8.05 -2.94
N LEU A 153 -9.84 7.23 -1.94
CA LEU A 153 -9.06 6.03 -1.61
C LEU A 153 -9.19 4.96 -2.71
N MET A 154 -8.13 4.17 -2.89
CA MET A 154 -8.18 2.91 -3.62
C MET A 154 -9.01 1.89 -2.83
N CYS A 155 -9.94 1.23 -3.51
CA CYS A 155 -10.61 0.04 -3.03
C CYS A 155 -10.22 -1.13 -3.94
N PHE A 156 -9.15 -1.85 -3.61
CA PHE A 156 -8.68 -2.98 -4.40
C PHE A 156 -9.57 -4.20 -4.15
N ALA A 157 -10.02 -4.89 -5.20
CA ALA A 157 -10.67 -6.19 -5.06
C ALA A 157 -9.67 -7.24 -4.57
N GLY A 158 -10.07 -8.06 -3.60
CA GLY A 158 -9.22 -9.09 -3.02
C GLY A 158 -9.98 -10.35 -2.62
N LEU A 159 -9.21 -11.39 -2.30
CA LEU A 159 -9.69 -12.61 -1.65
C LEU A 159 -9.01 -12.75 -0.30
N TRP A 160 -9.70 -13.37 0.66
CA TRP A 160 -9.16 -13.68 1.99
C TRP A 160 -9.25 -15.17 2.31
N ASP A 161 -8.47 -15.63 3.28
CA ASP A 161 -8.65 -16.92 3.93
C ASP A 161 -8.24 -16.86 5.41
N CYS A 162 -8.70 -17.84 6.19
CA CYS A 162 -8.41 -18.01 7.60
C CYS A 162 -7.79 -19.39 7.82
N VAL A 163 -6.54 -19.43 8.29
CA VAL A 163 -5.86 -20.67 8.68
C VAL A 163 -5.74 -20.74 10.20
N GLN A 164 -5.88 -21.94 10.76
CA GLN A 164 -5.48 -22.27 12.12
C GLN A 164 -4.55 -23.49 12.02
N TYR A 165 -3.36 -23.39 12.63
CA TYR A 165 -2.39 -24.47 12.60
C TYR A 165 -2.63 -25.45 13.76
N GLU A 166 -2.20 -26.70 13.59
CA GLU A 166 -2.32 -27.77 14.59
C GLU A 166 -1.54 -27.42 15.90
N ASP A 167 -0.59 -26.48 15.83
CA ASP A 167 0.26 -25.98 16.91
C ASP A 167 -0.06 -24.53 17.37
N ALA A 168 -1.22 -23.97 16.99
CA ALA A 168 -1.57 -22.58 17.31
C ALA A 168 -3.06 -22.35 17.66
N ASP A 169 -3.32 -21.84 18.86
CA ASP A 169 -4.66 -21.44 19.33
C ASP A 169 -5.23 -20.22 18.57
N VAL A 170 -4.38 -19.44 17.90
CA VAL A 170 -4.76 -18.18 17.23
C VAL A 170 -4.90 -18.36 15.73
N LYS A 171 -6.13 -18.15 15.24
CA LYS A 171 -6.47 -18.05 13.81
C LYS A 171 -5.73 -16.89 13.14
N ARG A 172 -5.19 -17.12 11.93
CA ARG A 172 -4.57 -16.09 11.11
C ARG A 172 -5.43 -15.81 9.87
N TYR A 173 -5.98 -14.59 9.83
CA TYR A 173 -6.68 -14.08 8.65
C TYR A 173 -5.69 -13.42 7.70
N THR A 174 -5.77 -13.79 6.42
CA THR A 174 -4.80 -13.41 5.40
C THR A 174 -5.50 -13.01 4.11
N TYR A 175 -4.87 -12.18 3.28
CA TYR A 175 -5.48 -11.70 2.03
C TYR A 175 -4.52 -11.61 0.85
N THR A 176 -5.09 -11.61 -0.35
CA THR A 176 -4.42 -11.38 -1.63
C THR A 176 -5.13 -10.27 -2.41
N ILE A 177 -4.38 -9.45 -3.16
CA ILE A 177 -4.95 -8.42 -4.04
C ILE A 177 -5.15 -9.01 -5.44
N ILE A 178 -6.31 -8.82 -6.04
CA ILE A 178 -6.55 -9.25 -7.42
C ILE A 178 -5.94 -8.22 -8.37
N THR A 179 -5.18 -8.72 -9.34
CA THR A 179 -4.59 -7.95 -10.43
C THR A 179 -5.28 -8.26 -11.75
N THR A 180 -5.26 -7.28 -12.64
CA THR A 180 -5.73 -7.32 -14.03
C THR A 180 -4.69 -6.63 -14.92
N ASP A 181 -4.95 -6.54 -16.22
CA ASP A 181 -4.05 -5.87 -17.17
C ASP A 181 -3.99 -4.35 -16.93
N SER A 182 -2.84 -3.75 -17.20
CA SER A 182 -2.66 -2.30 -17.06
C SER A 182 -3.53 -1.51 -18.04
N ASN A 183 -4.28 -0.54 -17.51
CA ASN A 183 -4.98 0.45 -18.33
C ASN A 183 -4.00 1.33 -19.13
N LYS A 184 -4.52 2.15 -20.06
CA LYS A 184 -3.70 3.00 -20.95
C LYS A 184 -2.71 3.91 -20.19
N GLN A 185 -3.03 4.30 -18.95
CA GLN A 185 -2.23 5.21 -18.12
C GLN A 185 -1.01 4.50 -17.49
N LEU A 186 -1.08 3.19 -17.23
CA LEU A 186 -0.05 2.45 -16.49
C LEU A 186 0.82 1.50 -17.34
N ARG A 187 0.47 1.22 -18.61
CA ARG A 187 1.23 0.28 -19.47
C ARG A 187 2.70 0.65 -19.71
N PHE A 188 3.10 1.92 -19.53
CA PHE A 188 4.50 2.31 -19.61
C PHE A 188 5.31 1.88 -18.38
N LEU A 189 4.64 1.67 -17.25
CA LEU A 189 5.20 1.36 -15.94
C LEU A 189 5.23 -0.15 -15.68
N HIS A 190 4.11 -0.83 -15.95
CA HIS A 190 3.97 -2.28 -15.76
C HIS A 190 2.86 -2.88 -16.64
N ASP A 191 2.90 -4.19 -16.90
CA ASP A 191 1.90 -4.91 -17.70
C ASP A 191 0.59 -5.19 -16.93
N ARG A 192 0.67 -5.20 -15.59
CA ARG A 192 -0.44 -5.51 -14.67
C ARG A 192 -0.65 -4.42 -13.64
N MET A 193 -1.90 -4.24 -13.20
CA MET A 193 -2.32 -3.33 -12.13
C MET A 193 -3.33 -4.01 -11.17
N PRO A 194 -3.55 -3.48 -9.95
CA PRO A 194 -4.65 -3.92 -9.10
C PRO A 194 -6.03 -3.67 -9.73
N VAL A 195 -7.00 -4.55 -9.49
CA VAL A 195 -8.42 -4.29 -9.79
C VAL A 195 -8.94 -3.26 -8.78
N ILE A 196 -9.22 -2.04 -9.23
CA ILE A 196 -9.73 -0.94 -8.40
C ILE A 196 -11.23 -0.79 -8.63
N LEU A 197 -12.03 -0.95 -7.58
CA LEU A 197 -13.46 -0.65 -7.61
C LEU A 197 -13.72 0.76 -7.06
N ASN A 198 -14.81 1.40 -7.52
CA ASN A 198 -15.16 2.75 -7.06
C ASN A 198 -15.80 2.71 -5.67
N PRO A 199 -15.42 3.59 -4.72
CA PRO A 199 -16.03 3.63 -3.38
C PRO A 199 -17.56 3.77 -3.43
N GLY A 200 -18.26 3.01 -2.58
CA GLY A 200 -19.73 3.05 -2.47
C GLY A 200 -20.54 2.51 -3.67
N SER A 201 -19.87 2.12 -4.76
CA SER A 201 -20.46 1.65 -6.03
C SER A 201 -21.38 0.42 -5.93
N ARG A 202 -22.05 0.05 -7.04
CA ARG A 202 -22.79 -1.22 -7.13
C ARG A 202 -21.82 -2.40 -7.19
N GLU A 203 -20.68 -2.21 -7.82
CA GLU A 203 -19.61 -3.17 -8.04
C GLU A 203 -19.05 -3.68 -6.71
N ILE A 204 -18.78 -2.80 -5.74
CA ILE A 204 -18.40 -3.21 -4.37
C ILE A 204 -19.51 -4.01 -3.69
N ARG A 205 -20.79 -3.68 -3.92
CA ARG A 205 -21.93 -4.42 -3.34
C ARG A 205 -22.03 -5.82 -3.95
N THR A 206 -22.01 -5.94 -5.28
CA THR A 206 -21.99 -7.24 -5.99
C THR A 206 -20.76 -8.07 -5.60
N TRP A 207 -19.60 -7.45 -5.43
CA TRP A 207 -18.36 -8.12 -5.01
C TRP A 207 -18.44 -8.68 -3.58
N LEU A 208 -19.00 -7.93 -2.63
CA LEU A 208 -19.08 -8.34 -1.22
C LEU A 208 -20.38 -9.08 -0.84
N ASP A 209 -21.35 -9.19 -1.73
CA ASP A 209 -22.64 -9.86 -1.49
C ASP A 209 -22.46 -11.35 -1.10
N PRO A 210 -22.83 -11.76 0.13
CA PRO A 210 -22.70 -13.14 0.59
C PRO A 210 -23.78 -14.06 0.03
N LYS A 211 -24.87 -13.53 -0.54
CA LYS A 211 -25.86 -14.36 -1.25
C LYS A 211 -25.24 -14.95 -2.52
N ARG A 212 -24.25 -14.26 -3.12
CA ARG A 212 -23.42 -14.73 -4.25
C ARG A 212 -22.24 -15.59 -3.79
N HIS A 213 -22.53 -16.84 -3.45
CA HIS A 213 -21.55 -17.80 -2.91
C HIS A 213 -20.97 -18.78 -3.96
N GLU A 214 -21.14 -18.48 -5.25
CA GLU A 214 -20.52 -19.19 -6.38
C GLU A 214 -19.82 -18.22 -7.33
N TRP A 215 -18.84 -18.70 -8.10
CA TRP A 215 -18.15 -17.87 -9.10
C TRP A 215 -18.99 -17.75 -10.38
N SER A 216 -19.28 -16.52 -10.79
CA SER A 216 -20.17 -16.23 -11.92
C SER A 216 -19.51 -15.28 -12.92
N LYS A 217 -20.04 -15.22 -14.15
CA LYS A 217 -19.59 -14.26 -15.16
C LYS A 217 -19.69 -12.81 -14.65
N GLU A 218 -20.76 -12.47 -13.92
CA GLU A 218 -20.92 -11.13 -13.33
C GLU A 218 -19.78 -10.78 -12.36
N LEU A 219 -19.29 -11.73 -11.55
CA LEU A 219 -18.13 -11.50 -10.67
C LEU A 219 -16.81 -11.41 -11.46
N GLN A 220 -16.64 -12.18 -12.53
CA GLN A 220 -15.47 -12.09 -13.41
C GLN A 220 -15.43 -10.76 -14.19
N ASP A 221 -16.58 -10.26 -14.64
CA ASP A 221 -16.72 -9.00 -15.41
C ASP A 221 -16.37 -7.75 -14.58
N LEU A 222 -16.38 -7.86 -13.23
CA LEU A 222 -15.88 -6.80 -12.34
C LEU A 222 -14.34 -6.71 -12.32
N LEU A 223 -13.62 -7.77 -12.72
CA LEU A 223 -12.16 -7.84 -12.66
C LEU A 223 -11.51 -7.21 -13.91
N LYS A 224 -11.88 -5.96 -14.19
CA LYS A 224 -11.43 -5.19 -15.35
C LYS A 224 -10.40 -4.11 -14.97
N PRO A 225 -9.56 -3.64 -15.90
CA PRO A 225 -8.67 -2.49 -15.68
C PRO A 225 -9.45 -1.24 -15.27
N PHE A 226 -8.89 -0.43 -14.36
CA PHE A 226 -9.56 0.77 -13.86
C PHE A 226 -9.80 1.79 -14.98
N ASP A 227 -11.02 2.32 -15.05
CA ASP A 227 -11.51 3.20 -16.12
C ASP A 227 -11.43 4.70 -15.79
N GLY A 228 -11.27 5.06 -14.51
CA GLY A 228 -11.05 6.44 -14.08
C GLY A 228 -9.60 6.94 -14.22
N GLU A 229 -9.38 8.23 -13.91
CA GLU A 229 -8.07 8.86 -13.98
C GLU A 229 -7.17 8.56 -12.77
N LEU A 230 -5.87 8.38 -13.03
CA LEU A 230 -4.83 8.10 -12.04
C LEU A 230 -3.70 9.12 -12.16
N ASP A 231 -3.22 9.63 -11.03
CA ASP A 231 -1.91 10.28 -10.99
C ASP A 231 -0.84 9.20 -10.81
N CYS A 232 0.23 9.27 -11.60
CA CYS A 232 1.38 8.39 -11.51
C CYS A 232 2.66 9.22 -11.65
N TYR A 233 3.50 9.21 -10.62
CA TYR A 233 4.72 10.04 -10.59
C TYR A 233 5.88 9.36 -9.85
N PRO A 234 7.15 9.65 -10.23
CA PRO A 234 8.32 9.07 -9.57
C PRO A 234 8.47 9.60 -8.13
N VAL A 235 8.87 8.70 -7.23
CA VAL A 235 9.05 8.96 -5.79
C VAL A 235 10.44 8.55 -5.30
N SER A 236 10.75 8.76 -4.02
CA SER A 236 12.06 8.46 -3.45
C SER A 236 12.42 6.97 -3.54
N LYS A 237 13.64 6.66 -4.01
CA LYS A 237 14.20 5.30 -4.05
C LYS A 237 14.25 4.60 -2.68
N GLU A 238 14.25 5.37 -1.60
CA GLU A 238 14.26 4.86 -0.22
C GLU A 238 13.03 4.02 0.16
N VAL A 239 11.90 4.16 -0.57
CA VAL A 239 10.71 3.30 -0.37
C VAL A 239 11.02 1.82 -0.63
N GLY A 240 12.00 1.51 -1.49
CA GLY A 240 12.44 0.14 -1.76
C GLY A 240 13.08 -0.57 -0.55
N LYS A 241 13.41 0.15 0.52
CA LYS A 241 13.89 -0.43 1.79
C LYS A 241 12.68 -0.69 2.70
N VAL A 242 12.10 -1.88 2.57
CA VAL A 242 10.98 -2.34 3.40
C VAL A 242 11.30 -2.17 4.88
N GLY A 243 10.35 -1.61 5.65
CA GLY A 243 10.51 -1.25 7.05
C GLY A 243 10.69 0.26 7.28
N ASN A 244 11.33 0.98 6.35
CA ASN A 244 11.35 2.44 6.39
C ASN A 244 9.94 3.00 6.19
N ASN A 245 9.56 4.03 6.96
CA ASN A 245 8.27 4.71 6.86
C ASN A 245 8.49 6.24 6.87
N SER A 246 7.95 6.96 5.88
CA SER A 246 8.06 8.42 5.79
C SER A 246 6.96 9.01 4.89
N PRO A 247 6.33 10.15 5.26
CA PRO A 247 5.39 10.85 4.38
C PRO A 247 6.05 11.30 3.06
N SER A 248 7.37 11.49 3.02
CA SER A 248 8.10 11.83 1.78
C SER A 248 8.08 10.74 0.71
N PHE A 249 7.62 9.52 1.02
CA PHE A 249 7.56 8.43 0.03
C PHE A 249 6.39 8.57 -0.95
N ILE A 250 5.34 9.33 -0.61
CA ILE A 250 4.22 9.65 -1.51
C ILE A 250 4.33 11.03 -2.18
N ILE A 251 5.40 11.79 -1.90
CA ILE A 251 5.67 13.10 -2.49
C ILE A 251 6.45 12.92 -3.81
N PRO A 252 6.07 13.58 -4.92
CA PRO A 252 6.81 13.51 -6.18
C PRO A 252 8.26 13.98 -6.01
N VAL A 253 9.23 13.30 -6.65
CA VAL A 253 10.67 13.68 -6.57
C VAL A 253 10.90 15.14 -6.98
N ALA A 254 10.15 15.63 -7.97
CA ALA A 254 10.21 16.99 -8.51
C ALA A 254 9.42 18.04 -7.71
N SER A 255 8.66 17.66 -6.66
CA SER A 255 7.94 18.64 -5.82
C SER A 255 8.92 19.52 -5.04
N LYS A 256 8.56 20.79 -4.81
CA LYS A 256 9.32 21.68 -3.91
C LYS A 256 9.29 21.19 -2.46
N GLU A 257 8.25 20.46 -2.08
CA GLU A 257 8.08 19.85 -0.74
C GLU A 257 9.11 18.73 -0.48
N ASN A 258 9.64 18.11 -1.54
CA ASN A 258 10.69 17.12 -1.41
C ASN A 258 12.00 17.81 -0.99
N LYS A 259 12.38 17.65 0.28
CA LYS A 259 13.63 18.19 0.84
C LYS A 259 14.91 17.68 0.16
N SER A 260 14.85 16.62 -0.65
CA SER A 260 15.98 16.13 -1.47
C SER A 260 15.95 16.58 -2.94
N ASN A 261 14.98 17.40 -3.36
CA ASN A 261 14.88 17.89 -4.72
C ASN A 261 16.09 18.78 -5.08
N ILE A 262 16.77 18.46 -6.18
CA ILE A 262 17.98 19.17 -6.63
C ILE A 262 17.71 20.67 -6.92
N ALA A 263 16.49 21.04 -7.29
CA ALA A 263 16.09 22.45 -7.44
C ALA A 263 16.22 23.24 -6.13
N ASN A 264 15.93 22.62 -4.99
CA ASN A 264 16.08 23.24 -3.67
C ASN A 264 17.57 23.40 -3.28
N PHE A 265 18.45 22.49 -3.72
CA PHE A 265 19.90 22.66 -3.56
C PHE A 265 20.44 23.82 -4.40
N PHE A 266 20.02 23.97 -5.66
CA PHE A 266 20.44 25.09 -6.51
C PHE A 266 19.88 26.43 -6.02
N ALA A 267 18.62 26.50 -5.57
CA ALA A 267 18.05 27.72 -5.00
C ALA A 267 18.83 28.23 -3.77
N ASN A 268 19.22 27.31 -2.88
CA ASN A 268 20.05 27.63 -1.71
C ASN A 268 21.50 28.01 -2.10
N ALA A 269 22.02 27.52 -3.23
CA ALA A 269 23.31 27.95 -3.74
C ALA A 269 23.26 29.40 -4.26
N SER A 270 22.23 29.76 -5.04
CA SER A 270 22.04 31.13 -5.54
C SER A 270 21.84 32.15 -4.41
N ALA A 271 21.04 31.82 -3.38
CA ALA A 271 20.86 32.70 -2.22
C ALA A 271 22.17 32.97 -1.46
N LYS A 272 23.08 32.00 -1.44
CA LYS A 272 24.42 32.13 -0.84
C LYS A 272 25.42 32.89 -1.71
N GLN A 273 25.05 33.18 -2.97
CA GLN A 273 25.84 33.97 -3.90
C GLN A 273 25.44 35.45 -3.85
N THR A 274 24.14 35.77 -3.79
CA THR A 274 23.63 37.14 -3.62
C THR A 274 24.20 37.82 -2.36
N LEU A 275 24.19 37.10 -1.23
CA LEU A 275 24.76 37.54 0.06
C LEU A 275 26.28 37.79 0.05
N LYS A 276 26.98 37.53 -1.07
CA LYS A 276 28.41 37.77 -1.23
C LYS A 276 28.74 38.93 -2.18
N GLU A 277 27.75 39.45 -2.92
CA GLU A 277 27.91 40.62 -3.79
C GLU A 277 27.49 41.91 -3.07
N GLU A 278 26.46 41.87 -2.20
CA GLU A 278 26.07 43.02 -1.36
C GLU A 278 27.15 43.43 -0.34
N SER A 279 28.07 42.53 0.03
CA SER A 279 29.14 42.81 1.01
C SER A 279 30.41 43.43 0.40
N ARG A 280 30.34 44.04 -0.80
CA ARG A 280 31.51 44.67 -1.45
C ARG A 280 31.19 46.00 -2.16
N ALA A 281 30.59 46.93 -1.42
CA ALA A 281 30.62 48.35 -1.75
C ALA A 281 31.41 49.09 -0.66
N GLU A 282 32.49 49.78 -1.04
CA GLU A 282 33.22 50.71 -0.17
C GLU A 282 32.84 52.17 -0.50
N PRO A 283 33.03 53.12 0.42
CA PRO A 283 32.26 54.36 0.43
C PRO A 283 32.72 55.41 -0.59
N VAL A 284 31.76 56.16 -1.11
CA VAL A 284 32.01 57.41 -1.86
C VAL A 284 32.05 58.57 -0.88
N VAL A 285 33.04 59.45 -1.02
CA VAL A 285 33.26 60.63 -0.18
C VAL A 285 32.63 61.86 -0.84
N GLU A 286 31.92 62.69 -0.07
CA GLU A 286 31.41 63.99 -0.54
C GLU A 286 32.51 65.05 -0.58
N THR A 287 32.58 65.82 -1.68
CA THR A 287 33.32 67.10 -1.73
C THR A 287 32.54 68.15 -2.52
N ASN A 288 32.16 69.23 -1.84
CA ASN A 288 31.56 70.41 -2.47
C ASN A 288 32.64 71.30 -3.11
N VAL A 289 32.39 71.76 -4.34
CA VAL A 289 33.04 72.95 -4.94
C VAL A 289 31.99 73.67 -5.80
N GLU A 290 31.77 74.95 -5.54
CA GLU A 290 30.98 75.84 -6.40
C GLU A 290 31.89 76.47 -7.48
N VAL A 291 31.32 76.88 -8.63
CA VAL A 291 31.50 78.22 -9.25
C VAL A 291 30.67 78.37 -10.54
N GLU A 292 30.07 79.56 -10.63
CA GLU A 292 29.46 80.35 -11.71
C GLU A 292 29.93 80.15 -13.19
N HIS A 293 29.23 80.64 -14.24
CA HIS A 293 27.81 81.03 -14.46
C HIS A 293 27.59 81.46 -15.94
N SER A 294 26.43 81.14 -16.56
CA SER A 294 25.77 81.77 -17.75
C SER A 294 24.72 80.78 -18.31
N GLN A 295 23.41 81.03 -18.39
CA GLN A 295 22.59 82.14 -18.96
C GLN A 295 22.70 82.26 -20.49
N GLU A 296 21.62 82.20 -21.28
CA GLU A 296 20.19 81.86 -21.01
C GLU A 296 19.58 81.11 -22.24
N ASP A 297 18.28 80.88 -22.50
CA ASP A 297 17.03 81.63 -22.21
C ASP A 297 15.77 80.73 -22.10
N LYS A 298 14.65 81.39 -21.78
CA LYS A 298 13.24 81.00 -21.62
C LYS A 298 12.65 80.21 -22.82
N LYS A 299 11.56 79.42 -22.70
CA LYS A 299 10.28 79.73 -22.04
C LYS A 299 9.38 78.48 -21.80
N GLN A 300 8.42 78.60 -20.88
CA GLN A 300 7.31 77.66 -20.56
C GLN A 300 5.95 78.42 -20.60
N PRO A 301 4.72 77.86 -20.37
CA PRO A 301 4.35 76.89 -19.32
C PRO A 301 3.24 75.84 -19.68
N VAL A 302 2.74 75.18 -18.63
CA VAL A 302 1.68 74.12 -18.58
C VAL A 302 0.25 74.71 -18.66
N PRO A 303 -0.83 73.88 -18.69
CA PRO A 303 -1.58 73.68 -17.44
C PRO A 303 -2.10 72.24 -17.16
N GLU A 304 -2.47 72.05 -15.89
CA GLU A 304 -3.10 70.90 -15.22
C GLU A 304 -4.65 70.91 -15.37
N ILE A 305 -5.38 69.82 -15.02
CA ILE A 305 -6.70 69.87 -14.30
C ILE A 305 -7.29 68.48 -13.92
N ILE A 306 -7.41 68.26 -12.60
CA ILE A 306 -8.53 67.68 -11.79
C ILE A 306 -9.04 66.22 -12.03
N ALA A 307 -9.31 65.53 -10.92
CA ALA A 307 -9.89 64.18 -10.82
C ALA A 307 -11.36 64.16 -10.31
N LYS A 308 -11.97 62.96 -10.22
CA LYS A 308 -13.13 62.72 -9.35
C LYS A 308 -13.20 61.25 -8.86
N ALA A 309 -13.76 61.04 -7.67
CA ALA A 309 -13.78 59.76 -6.96
C ALA A 309 -15.22 59.33 -6.56
N ALA A 310 -15.38 58.10 -6.10
CA ALA A 310 -16.59 57.59 -5.42
C ALA A 310 -16.24 56.43 -4.46
N ALA A 311 -16.93 56.38 -3.31
CA ALA A 311 -16.83 55.41 -2.22
C ALA A 311 -18.12 55.56 -1.35
N ASP A 312 -18.39 54.88 -0.22
CA ASP A 312 -17.62 53.98 0.66
C ASP A 312 -18.52 52.83 1.16
N ALA A 313 -17.96 51.69 1.59
CA ALA A 313 -18.68 50.67 2.37
C ALA A 313 -17.73 49.75 3.19
N ASP A 314 -17.67 49.98 4.51
CA ASP A 314 -16.96 49.11 5.47
C ASP A 314 -17.81 47.88 5.87
N GLY A 315 -17.15 46.81 6.31
CA GLY A 315 -17.80 45.59 6.80
C GLY A 315 -16.87 44.77 7.71
N GLN A 316 -17.20 44.68 9.00
CA GLN A 316 -16.22 44.33 10.05
C GLN A 316 -16.60 43.04 10.83
N VAL A 317 -15.58 42.25 11.22
CA VAL A 317 -15.60 41.07 12.14
C VAL A 317 -16.52 39.89 11.67
N THR A 318 -16.27 38.61 11.97
CA THR A 318 -15.52 37.96 13.07
C THR A 318 -14.56 36.85 12.62
N LYS A 319 -13.62 36.49 13.51
CA LYS A 319 -12.78 35.27 13.42
C LYS A 319 -13.23 34.25 14.47
N THR A 320 -13.29 32.97 14.13
CA THR A 320 -13.41 31.85 15.08
C THR A 320 -12.45 30.70 14.72
N GLY A 321 -11.15 30.93 14.93
CA GLY A 321 -10.14 29.88 14.81
C GLY A 321 -10.07 29.04 16.09
N ILE A 322 -10.28 27.73 16.00
CA ILE A 322 -10.09 26.81 17.13
C ILE A 322 -8.59 26.55 17.31
N LYS A 323 -7.96 27.32 18.19
CA LYS A 323 -6.60 27.07 18.68
C LYS A 323 -6.61 25.81 19.56
N ARG A 324 -5.84 24.79 19.21
CA ARG A 324 -5.38 23.77 20.17
C ARG A 324 -3.90 24.00 20.41
N GLU A 325 -3.54 24.11 21.68
CA GLU A 325 -2.17 24.39 22.10
C GLU A 325 -1.38 23.08 22.21
N ALA A 326 -0.16 23.08 21.71
CA ALA A 326 0.80 22.02 21.99
C ALA A 326 1.52 22.35 23.31
N ALA A 327 1.69 21.36 24.17
CA ALA A 327 2.51 21.52 25.36
C ALA A 327 4.00 21.59 24.98
N GLU A 328 4.76 22.47 25.66
CA GLU A 328 6.21 22.59 25.51
C GLU A 328 6.92 21.29 25.97
N PRO A 329 8.04 20.88 25.33
CA PRO A 329 8.81 19.72 25.77
C PRO A 329 9.60 20.05 27.04
N ASN A 330 9.43 19.24 28.09
CA ASN A 330 10.18 19.40 29.33
C ASN A 330 11.64 18.95 29.15
N LEU A 331 12.61 19.83 29.45
CA LEU A 331 14.04 19.63 29.18
C LEU A 331 14.82 19.19 30.43
N ASP A 332 14.42 18.08 31.06
CA ASP A 332 15.16 17.48 32.19
C ASP A 332 15.01 15.94 32.23
N GLU A 333 15.86 15.23 31.47
CA GLU A 333 16.20 13.82 31.75
C GLU A 333 17.56 13.44 31.14
N GLU A 334 18.53 12.97 31.94
CA GLU A 334 19.84 12.51 31.43
C GLU A 334 19.72 11.16 30.70
N PRO A 335 20.44 10.95 29.57
CA PRO A 335 20.45 9.66 28.89
C PRO A 335 21.15 8.58 29.72
N PRO A 336 20.56 7.37 29.89
CA PRO A 336 21.11 6.34 30.77
C PRO A 336 22.48 5.84 30.31
N ARG A 337 23.45 5.88 31.24
CA ARG A 337 24.85 5.52 30.98
C ARG A 337 24.99 4.03 30.63
N LYS A 338 25.70 3.73 29.52
CA LYS A 338 25.99 2.36 29.09
C LYS A 338 26.88 1.63 30.10
N LEU A 339 26.34 0.63 30.77
CA LEU A 339 27.13 -0.35 31.54
C LEU A 339 27.84 -1.33 30.57
N PRO A 340 29.09 -1.75 30.87
CA PRO A 340 29.85 -2.61 29.97
C PRO A 340 29.32 -4.05 29.96
N SER A 341 28.90 -4.54 28.79
CA SER A 341 28.48 -5.93 28.59
C SER A 341 29.69 -6.87 28.74
N LYS A 342 29.70 -7.68 29.81
CA LYS A 342 30.78 -8.63 30.10
C LYS A 342 30.93 -9.65 28.97
N THR A 343 32.17 -9.88 28.54
CA THR A 343 32.57 -10.97 27.64
C THR A 343 32.04 -12.30 28.16
N ARG A 344 31.36 -13.09 27.32
CA ARG A 344 30.95 -14.47 27.65
C ARG A 344 31.55 -15.44 26.65
N GLN A 345 32.24 -16.43 27.18
CA GLN A 345 33.10 -17.34 26.43
C GLN A 345 32.31 -18.32 25.56
N SER A 346 33.00 -18.85 24.54
CA SER A 346 32.59 -20.06 23.84
C SER A 346 32.35 -21.21 24.82
N ARG A 347 31.31 -22.00 24.57
CA ARG A 347 31.17 -23.35 25.11
C ARG A 347 31.02 -24.32 23.96
N THR A 348 32.05 -25.14 23.79
CA THR A 348 31.97 -26.38 23.02
C THR A 348 31.17 -27.41 23.80
N SER A 349 30.34 -28.17 23.11
CA SER A 349 29.85 -29.48 23.57
C SER A 349 29.77 -30.39 22.35
N ALA A 350 30.45 -31.53 22.41
CA ALA A 350 30.50 -32.48 21.31
C ALA A 350 29.63 -33.69 21.63
N THR A 351 28.79 -34.07 20.67
CA THR A 351 28.37 -35.46 20.49
C THR A 351 28.60 -35.80 19.02
N SER A 352 29.46 -36.77 18.78
CA SER A 352 29.72 -37.30 17.44
C SER A 352 28.66 -38.33 17.08
N ASN A 353 28.32 -38.42 15.80
CA ASN A 353 27.83 -39.67 15.25
C ASN A 353 28.47 -39.89 13.88
N GLY A 354 29.18 -41.01 13.73
CA GLY A 354 30.10 -41.22 12.62
C GLY A 354 29.48 -42.04 11.49
N SER A 355 29.49 -41.50 10.27
CA SER A 355 29.39 -42.31 9.05
C SER A 355 30.46 -41.85 8.05
N LYS A 356 31.24 -42.81 7.53
CA LYS A 356 32.26 -42.55 6.50
C LYS A 356 31.62 -42.74 5.13
N SER A 357 31.81 -41.76 4.24
CA SER A 357 31.57 -41.92 2.80
C SER A 357 32.89 -41.69 2.04
N PRO A 358 33.29 -42.53 1.06
CA PRO A 358 34.61 -42.45 0.46
C PRO A 358 34.84 -41.22 -0.43
N VAL A 359 36.13 -40.88 -0.60
CA VAL A 359 36.61 -39.76 -1.43
C VAL A 359 36.46 -40.09 -2.93
N LYS A 360 35.97 -39.13 -3.72
CA LYS A 360 36.16 -39.13 -5.18
C LYS A 360 37.56 -38.59 -5.51
N PRO A 361 38.41 -39.33 -6.27
CA PRO A 361 39.61 -38.74 -6.84
C PRO A 361 39.24 -37.71 -7.93
N LYS A 362 40.11 -36.72 -8.13
CA LYS A 362 40.13 -35.88 -9.34
C LYS A 362 41.15 -36.47 -10.30
N ASP A 363 40.79 -36.66 -11.56
CA ASP A 363 41.74 -36.50 -12.68
C ASP A 363 41.02 -36.40 -14.04
N GLY A 364 41.76 -36.10 -15.10
CA GLY A 364 41.46 -36.56 -16.46
C GLY A 364 40.62 -35.63 -17.35
N THR A 365 41.27 -34.70 -18.05
CA THR A 365 40.70 -34.06 -19.26
C THR A 365 40.86 -34.96 -20.49
N GLN A 366 39.77 -35.32 -21.18
CA GLN A 366 39.80 -35.71 -22.61
C GLN A 366 38.52 -35.31 -23.36
N LYS A 367 38.63 -35.15 -24.68
CA LYS A 367 37.52 -34.99 -25.66
C LYS A 367 37.47 -36.24 -26.54
N ILE A 368 36.28 -36.77 -26.87
CA ILE A 368 36.00 -37.61 -28.07
C ILE A 368 34.47 -37.86 -28.15
N THR A 369 33.73 -37.13 -28.99
CA THR A 369 33.21 -37.46 -30.36
C THR A 369 32.11 -38.53 -30.48
N LYS A 370 30.95 -38.13 -31.03
CA LYS A 370 29.90 -38.96 -31.67
C LYS A 370 29.16 -39.92 -30.68
N PHE A 371 27.96 -40.47 -30.94
CA PHE A 371 27.27 -40.81 -32.20
C PHE A 371 25.77 -40.43 -32.23
N PHE A 372 25.18 -40.53 -33.44
CA PHE A 372 23.74 -40.54 -33.70
C PHE A 372 23.16 -41.98 -33.66
N ALA A 373 21.83 -42.06 -33.63
CA ALA A 373 20.96 -43.04 -34.34
C ALA A 373 20.20 -44.11 -33.52
N ASN A 374 18.87 -43.91 -33.51
CA ASN A 374 17.79 -44.85 -33.85
C ASN A 374 17.43 -46.08 -32.98
N SER A 375 16.17 -46.47 -33.17
CA SER A 375 15.47 -47.68 -32.70
C SER A 375 15.00 -47.62 -31.24
N ALA A 376 13.70 -47.75 -30.94
CA ALA A 376 12.53 -47.90 -31.82
C ALA A 376 11.29 -47.22 -31.22
#